data_AF-A0AA36Y3C8-F1
#
_entry.id   AF-A0AA36Y3C8-F1
#
_cell.length_a   1.000
_cell.length_b   1.000
_cell.length_c   1.000
_cell.angle_alpha   90.00
_cell.angle_beta   90.00
_cell.angle_gamma   90.00
#
_symmetry.space_group_name_H-M   'P 1'
#
loop_
_entity.id
_entity.type
_entity.pdbx_description
1 polymer ?
#
loop_
_entity_poly.entity_id
_entity_poly.type
_entity_poly.pdbx_seq_one_letter_code
_entity_poly.pdbx_strand_id
1 'polypeptide(L)'
;MNIPPEQAVDDFAKRSGLDDIKTFARVLRIARKSGGDLAGILRRTSEVIGDRIQIKEEILTLTAARRFEQRVMNLVPLFMILYVDFSSPGFFRVMYETLLGRLVMTLCLATYLFALYLSQRISSISL
;
A
#
# COMPACT_ATOMS: atom_id res chain seq x y z
N MET A 1 -5.23 -20.81 40.86
CA MET A 1 -5.96 -19.88 39.98
C MET A 1 -6.35 -20.63 38.72
N ASN A 2 -7.64 -20.90 38.51
CA ASN A 2 -8.12 -21.66 37.34
C ASN A 2 -9.10 -20.76 36.57
N ILE A 3 -8.56 -19.81 35.80
CA ILE A 3 -9.38 -18.97 34.92
C ILE A 3 -9.77 -19.79 33.69
N PRO A 4 -11.03 -19.74 33.25
CA PRO A 4 -11.47 -20.40 32.03
C PRO A 4 -10.63 -19.90 30.84
N PRO A 5 -10.18 -20.79 29.93
CA PRO A 5 -9.34 -20.37 28.80
C PRO A 5 -10.03 -19.37 27.87
N GLU A 6 -11.37 -19.27 27.83
CA GLU A 6 -12.03 -18.20 27.07
C GLU A 6 -11.83 -16.83 27.72
N GLN A 7 -11.84 -16.75 29.05
CA GLN A 7 -11.58 -15.49 29.76
C GLN A 7 -10.12 -15.06 29.60
N ALA A 8 -9.18 -16.00 29.62
CA ALA A 8 -7.76 -15.71 29.38
C ALA A 8 -7.52 -15.16 27.97
N VAL A 9 -8.13 -15.79 26.95
CA VAL A 9 -8.00 -15.37 25.55
C VAL A 9 -8.76 -14.06 25.27
N ASP A 10 -9.90 -13.83 25.92
CA ASP A 10 -10.66 -12.58 25.80
C ASP A 10 -9.90 -11.40 26.44
N ASP A 11 -9.25 -11.61 27.59
CA ASP A 11 -8.39 -10.58 28.21
C ASP A 11 -7.17 -10.28 27.34
N PHE A 12 -6.54 -11.32 26.79
CA PHE A 12 -5.46 -11.18 25.82
C PHE A 12 -5.90 -10.41 24.56
N ALA A 13 -7.08 -10.70 24.03
CA ALA A 13 -7.62 -10.03 22.84
C ALA A 13 -7.96 -8.56 23.06
N LYS A 14 -8.42 -8.19 24.26
CA LYS A 14 -8.64 -6.79 24.64
C LYS A 14 -7.33 -6.02 24.72
N ARG A 15 -6.28 -6.66 25.25
CA ARG A 15 -4.95 -6.06 25.44
C ARG A 15 -4.12 -6.00 24.16
N SER A 16 -4.35 -6.91 23.21
CA SER A 16 -3.55 -6.99 21.99
C SER A 16 -3.84 -5.88 20.98
N GLY A 17 -5.02 -5.26 21.04
CA GLY A 17 -5.44 -4.22 20.09
C GLY A 17 -5.70 -4.73 18.66
N LEU A 18 -5.45 -6.01 18.37
CA LEU A 18 -5.56 -6.60 17.04
C LEU A 18 -6.97 -7.17 16.81
N ASP A 19 -7.64 -6.72 15.76
CA ASP A 19 -9.01 -7.16 15.45
C ASP A 19 -9.09 -8.64 15.06
N ASP A 20 -8.04 -9.19 14.47
CA ASP A 20 -7.95 -10.62 14.15
C ASP A 20 -7.95 -11.47 15.44
N ILE A 21 -7.31 -11.00 16.53
CA ILE A 21 -7.29 -11.68 17.84
C ILE A 21 -8.63 -11.53 18.57
N LYS A 22 -9.28 -10.35 18.50
CA LYS A 22 -10.65 -10.16 19.01
C LYS A 22 -11.66 -11.08 18.32
N THR A 23 -11.49 -11.27 17.02
CA THR A 23 -12.32 -12.18 16.22
C THR A 23 -12.10 -13.63 16.66
N PHE A 24 -10.83 -14.04 16.84
CA PHE A 24 -10.50 -15.36 17.37
C PHE A 24 -11.12 -15.64 18.74
N ALA A 25 -10.99 -14.70 19.70
CA ALA A 25 -11.57 -14.84 21.04
C ALA A 25 -13.11 -14.98 21.01
N ARG A 26 -13.77 -14.23 20.11
CA ARG A 26 -15.22 -14.33 19.90
C ARG A 26 -15.62 -15.69 19.36
N VAL A 27 -14.90 -16.20 18.36
CA VAL A 27 -15.14 -17.52 17.75
C VAL A 27 -14.93 -18.63 18.78
N LEU A 28 -13.86 -18.56 19.59
CA LEU A 28 -13.60 -19.47 20.71
C LEU A 28 -14.78 -19.53 21.69
N ARG A 29 -15.30 -18.37 22.10
CA ARG A 29 -16.44 -18.28 23.02
C ARG A 29 -17.71 -18.88 22.44
N ILE A 30 -17.98 -18.66 21.15
CA ILE A 30 -19.17 -19.18 20.46
C ILE A 30 -19.07 -20.70 20.29
N ALA A 31 -17.93 -21.18 19.79
CA ALA A 31 -17.72 -22.59 19.52
C ALA A 31 -17.80 -23.44 20.81
N ARG A 32 -17.28 -22.93 21.94
CA ARG A 32 -17.40 -23.63 23.23
C ARG A 32 -18.81 -23.65 23.79
N LYS A 33 -19.62 -22.61 23.56
CA LYS A 33 -21.05 -22.57 23.94
C LYS A 33 -21.90 -23.48 23.04
N SER A 34 -21.50 -23.65 21.78
CA SER A 34 -22.22 -24.47 20.78
C SER A 34 -21.97 -25.98 20.94
N GLY A 35 -20.93 -26.42 21.65
CA GLY A 35 -20.61 -27.83 21.88
C GLY A 35 -20.24 -28.65 20.64
N GLY A 36 -20.05 -28.01 19.48
CA GLY A 36 -19.63 -28.65 18.24
C GLY A 36 -18.12 -28.91 18.19
N ASP A 37 -17.58 -29.12 16.98
CA ASP A 37 -16.15 -29.32 16.75
C ASP A 37 -15.34 -28.02 16.99
N LEU A 38 -15.10 -27.74 18.27
CA LEU A 38 -14.32 -26.60 18.74
C LEU A 38 -12.90 -26.61 18.15
N ALA A 39 -12.27 -27.79 18.09
CA ALA A 39 -10.92 -27.95 17.58
C ALA A 39 -10.86 -27.60 16.08
N GLY A 40 -11.81 -28.08 15.28
CA GLY A 40 -11.90 -27.75 13.85
C GLY A 40 -12.19 -26.27 13.58
N ILE A 41 -13.12 -25.66 14.33
CA ILE A 41 -13.45 -24.22 14.15
C ILE A 41 -12.25 -23.34 14.52
N LEU A 42 -11.58 -23.63 15.63
CA LEU A 42 -10.39 -22.89 16.05
C LEU A 42 -9.25 -23.06 15.05
N ARG A 43 -9.02 -24.28 14.57
CA ARG A 43 -8.00 -24.56 13.55
C ARG A 43 -8.24 -23.77 12.28
N ARG A 44 -9.46 -23.78 11.74
CA ARG A 44 -9.84 -22.98 10.57
C ARG A 44 -9.66 -21.49 10.80
N THR A 45 -10.01 -21.00 11.99
CA THR A 45 -9.87 -19.57 12.32
C THR A 45 -8.39 -19.17 12.38
N SER A 46 -7.54 -20.00 12.97
CA SER A 46 -6.09 -19.79 13.00
C SER A 46 -5.48 -19.82 11.60
N GLU A 47 -5.91 -20.75 10.73
CA GLU A 47 -5.50 -20.81 9.32
C GLU A 47 -5.88 -19.51 8.59
N VAL A 48 -7.14 -19.05 8.70
CA VAL A 48 -7.60 -17.79 8.09
C VAL A 48 -6.81 -16.57 8.60
N ILE A 49 -6.46 -16.52 9.88
CA ILE A 49 -5.65 -15.44 10.44
C ILE A 49 -4.22 -15.49 9.88
N GLY A 50 -3.64 -16.68 9.76
CA GLY A 50 -2.34 -16.90 9.12
C GLY A 50 -2.34 -16.40 7.68
N ASP A 51 -3.33 -16.81 6.89
CA ASP A 51 -3.49 -16.39 5.49
C ASP A 51 -3.61 -14.86 5.38
N ARG A 52 -4.38 -14.23 6.28
CA ARG A 52 -4.51 -12.76 6.32
C ARG A 52 -3.18 -12.07 6.60
N ILE A 53 -2.36 -12.60 7.49
CA ILE A 53 -1.04 -12.04 7.81
C ILE A 53 -0.14 -12.14 6.57
N GLN A 54 -0.10 -13.32 5.93
CA GLN A 54 0.68 -13.54 4.72
C GLN A 54 0.27 -12.60 3.58
N ILE A 55 -1.04 -12.45 3.34
CA ILE A 55 -1.57 -11.52 2.33
C ILE A 55 -1.19 -10.07 2.66
N LYS A 56 -1.27 -9.65 3.93
CA LYS A 56 -0.86 -8.30 4.34
C LYS A 56 0.63 -8.07 4.05
N GLU A 57 1.48 -9.04 4.36
CA GLU A 57 2.92 -8.96 4.08
C GLU A 57 3.22 -8.91 2.58
N GLU A 58 2.51 -9.71 1.79
CA GLU A 58 2.59 -9.67 0.32
C GLU A 58 2.15 -8.30 -0.22
N ILE A 59 1.02 -7.76 0.25
CA ILE A 59 0.54 -6.42 -0.13
C ILE A 59 1.59 -5.36 0.21
N LEU A 60 2.19 -5.40 1.40
CA LEU A 60 3.22 -4.45 1.81
C LEU A 60 4.44 -4.53 0.88
N THR A 61 4.88 -5.74 0.55
CA THR A 61 6.02 -5.98 -0.33
C THR A 61 5.75 -5.50 -1.76
N LEU A 62 4.59 -5.85 -2.32
CA LEU A 62 4.16 -5.41 -3.64
C LEU A 62 3.99 -3.89 -3.70
N THR A 63 3.42 -3.29 -2.66
CA THR A 63 3.25 -1.83 -2.58
C THR A 63 4.60 -1.12 -2.49
N ALA A 64 5.55 -1.66 -1.72
CA ALA A 64 6.90 -1.12 -1.64
C ALA A 64 7.61 -1.16 -3.00
N ALA A 65 7.53 -2.28 -3.73
CA ALA A 65 8.08 -2.41 -5.07
C ALA A 65 7.44 -1.42 -6.06
N ARG A 66 6.11 -1.30 -6.06
CA ARG A 66 5.38 -0.34 -6.90
C ARG A 66 5.75 1.11 -6.60
N ARG A 67 5.90 1.48 -5.32
CA ARG A 67 6.37 2.83 -4.93
C ARG A 67 7.77 3.12 -5.46
N PHE A 68 8.66 2.14 -5.46
CA PHE A 68 10.00 2.29 -6.03
C PHE A 68 9.95 2.49 -7.55
N GLU A 69 9.20 1.64 -8.26
CA GLU A 69 8.97 1.77 -9.71
C GLU A 69 8.44 3.16 -10.08
N GLN A 70 7.46 3.65 -9.31
CA GLN A 70 6.86 4.97 -9.50
C GLN A 70 7.86 6.11 -9.28
N ARG A 71 8.75 6.00 -8.27
CA ARG A 71 9.85 6.97 -8.08
C ARG A 71 10.80 6.99 -9.26
N VAL A 72 11.16 5.82 -9.79
CA VAL A 72 12.03 5.71 -10.98
C VAL A 72 11.33 6.33 -12.19
N MET A 73 10.06 6.00 -12.43
CA MET A 73 9.29 6.52 -13.56
C MET A 73 9.14 8.06 -13.52
N ASN A 74 8.98 8.66 -12.33
CA ASN A 74 8.97 10.12 -12.18
C ASN A 74 10.31 10.78 -12.59
N LEU A 75 11.44 10.08 -12.45
CA LEU A 75 12.78 10.56 -12.82
C LEU A 75 13.07 10.42 -14.32
N VAL A 76 12.44 9.47 -15.02
CA VAL A 76 12.69 9.21 -16.46
C VAL A 76 12.55 10.46 -17.35
N PRO A 77 11.49 11.30 -17.22
CA PRO A 77 11.38 12.52 -18.02
C PRO A 77 12.51 13.51 -17.78
N LEU A 78 13.02 13.59 -16.54
CA LEU A 78 14.13 14.46 -16.19
C LEU A 78 15.43 14.00 -16.87
N PHE A 79 15.70 12.69 -16.81
CA PHE A 79 16.84 12.09 -17.51
C PHE A 79 16.73 12.24 -19.03
N MET A 80 15.54 12.11 -19.60
CA MET A 80 15.30 12.33 -21.03
C MET A 80 15.62 13.77 -21.43
N ILE A 81 15.20 14.76 -20.64
CA ILE A 81 15.52 16.17 -20.91
C ILE A 81 17.04 16.39 -20.88
N LEU A 82 17.72 15.87 -19.85
CA LEU A 82 19.19 15.98 -19.73
C LEU A 82 19.92 15.29 -20.90
N TYR A 83 19.45 14.11 -21.30
CA TYR A 83 20.03 13.35 -22.42
C TYR A 83 19.90 14.11 -23.74
N VAL A 84 18.72 14.66 -24.02
CA VAL A 84 18.48 15.43 -25.25
C VAL A 84 19.29 16.72 -25.25
N ASP A 85 19.38 17.42 -24.11
CA ASP A 85 20.15 18.67 -24.00
C ASP A 85 21.66 18.44 -24.20
N PHE A 86 22.18 17.33 -23.69
CA PHE A 86 23.58 16.94 -23.90
C PHE A 86 23.89 16.55 -25.35
N SER A 87 22.99 15.79 -25.99
CA SER A 87 23.18 15.29 -27.35
C SER A 87 22.94 16.36 -28.42
N SER A 88 21.92 17.21 -28.24
CA SER A 88 21.53 18.26 -29.18
C SER A 88 21.21 19.56 -28.42
N PRO A 89 22.24 20.32 -28.03
CA PRO A 89 22.06 21.56 -27.31
C PRO A 89 21.27 22.57 -28.17
N GLY A 90 20.18 23.08 -27.62
CA GLY A 90 19.29 24.02 -28.31
C GLY A 90 18.05 23.42 -28.97
N PHE A 91 17.84 22.09 -28.91
CA PHE A 91 16.60 21.46 -29.39
C PHE A 91 15.33 22.08 -28.77
N PHE A 92 15.33 22.26 -27.45
CA PHE A 92 14.20 22.88 -26.75
C PHE A 92 14.05 24.38 -27.04
N ARG A 93 15.11 25.06 -27.48
CA ARG A 93 15.09 26.52 -27.70
C ARG A 93 14.09 26.90 -28.77
N VAL A 94 14.01 26.13 -29.86
CA VAL A 94 13.03 26.31 -30.95
C VAL A 94 11.58 26.20 -30.44
N MET A 95 11.33 25.37 -29.43
CA MET A 95 10.00 25.26 -28.81
C MET A 95 9.64 26.47 -27.93
N TYR A 96 10.60 27.25 -27.45
CA TYR A 96 10.33 28.44 -26.63
C TYR A 96 10.20 29.74 -27.45
N GLU A 97 10.69 29.77 -28.68
CA GLU A 97 10.67 30.98 -29.51
C GLU A 97 9.27 31.31 -30.05
N THR A 98 8.52 30.31 -30.51
CA THR A 98 7.17 30.51 -31.07
C THR A 98 6.09 30.60 -30.00
N LEU A 99 5.05 31.41 -30.24
CA LEU A 99 3.92 31.58 -29.31
C LEU A 99 3.19 30.26 -29.05
N LEU A 100 2.99 29.44 -30.10
CA LEU A 100 2.41 28.10 -30.00
C LEU A 100 3.29 27.14 -29.21
N GLY A 101 4.61 27.14 -29.45
CA GLY A 101 5.54 26.31 -28.70
C GLY A 101 5.52 26.64 -27.20
N ARG A 102 5.44 27.93 -26.85
CA ARG A 102 5.32 28.37 -25.46
C ARG A 102 4.05 27.86 -24.79
N LEU A 103 2.91 27.89 -25.47
CA LEU A 103 1.65 27.30 -24.98
C LEU A 103 1.77 25.79 -24.75
N VAL A 104 2.34 25.04 -25.70
CA VAL A 104 2.55 23.60 -25.58
C VAL A 104 3.47 23.28 -24.40
N MET A 105 4.57 24.01 -24.22
CA MET A 105 5.49 23.81 -23.10
C MET A 105 4.82 24.09 -21.75
N THR A 106 3.99 25.14 -21.64
CA THR A 106 3.22 25.40 -20.41
C THR A 106 2.23 24.28 -20.10
N LEU A 107 1.58 23.70 -21.11
CA LEU A 107 0.67 22.57 -20.93
C LEU A 107 1.43 21.30 -20.50
N CYS A 108 2.56 20.99 -21.14
CA CYS A 108 3.42 19.86 -20.76
C CYS A 108 3.94 19.99 -19.32
N LEU A 109 4.33 21.21 -18.91
CA LEU A 109 4.76 21.45 -17.54
C LEU A 109 3.60 21.25 -16.56
N ALA A 110 2.42 21.78 -16.88
CA ALA A 110 1.22 21.64 -16.04
C ALA A 110 0.81 20.18 -15.87
N THR A 111 0.80 19.39 -16.96
CA THR A 111 0.49 17.95 -16.89
C THR A 111 1.55 17.17 -16.14
N TYR A 112 2.84 17.51 -16.29
CA TYR A 112 3.92 16.88 -15.53
C TYR A 112 3.80 17.16 -14.03
N LEU A 113 3.56 18.42 -13.64
CA LEU A 113 3.33 18.78 -12.23
C LEU A 113 2.08 18.09 -11.66
N PHE A 114 1.00 18.03 -12.44
CA PHE A 114 -0.21 17.32 -12.05
C PHE A 114 0.05 15.82 -11.86
N ALA A 115 0.82 15.20 -12.76
CA ALA A 115 1.22 13.80 -12.65
C ALA A 115 2.08 13.55 -11.40
N LEU A 116 3.04 14.43 -11.10
CA LEU A 116 3.85 14.35 -9.87
C LEU A 116 2.99 14.50 -8.61
N TYR A 117 2.03 15.42 -8.61
CA TYR A 117 1.10 15.60 -7.50
C TYR A 117 0.24 14.35 -7.26
N LEU A 118 -0.33 13.77 -8.33
CA LEU A 118 -1.09 12.52 -8.25
C LEU A 118 -0.22 11.37 -7.77
N SER A 119 1.02 11.32 -8.26
CA SER A 119 2.01 10.30 -7.93
C SER A 119 2.34 10.31 -6.43
N GLN A 120 2.59 11.50 -5.87
CA GLN A 120 2.82 11.68 -4.44
C GLN A 120 1.58 11.31 -3.60
N ARG A 121 0.39 11.76 -4.02
CA ARG A 121 -0.86 11.49 -3.29
C ARG A 121 -1.19 10.00 -3.20
N ILE A 122 -0.99 9.25 -4.27
CA ILE A 122 -1.22 7.80 -4.28
C ILE A 122 -0.19 7.10 -3.37
N SER A 123 1.07 7.54 -3.40
CA SER A 123 2.12 6.97 -2.57
C SER A 123 1.92 7.22 -1.06
N SER A 124 1.27 8.32 -0.67
CA SER A 124 1.03 8.68 0.74
C SER A 124 -0.21 8.02 1.36
N ILE A 125 -1.18 7.56 0.57
CA ILE A 125 -2.46 6.99 1.06
C ILE A 125 -2.31 5.56 1.61
N SER A 126 -1.23 4.87 1.29
CA SER A 126 -0.99 3.48 1.72
C SER A 126 -0.15 3.38 3.00
N LEU A 127 -0.26 4.36 3.91
CA LEU A 127 0.34 4.36 5.23
C LEU A 127 -0.74 4.48 6.31
#